data_AF-A0A7Y3FPI6-F1
#
_entry.id   AF-A0A7Y3FPI6-F1
#
_cell.length_a   1.000
_cell.length_b   1.000
_cell.length_c   1.000
_cell.angle_alpha   90.00
_cell.angle_beta   90.00
_cell.angle_gamma   90.00
#
_symmetry.space_group_name_H-M   'P 1'
#
loop_
_entity.id
_entity.type
_entity.pdbx_description
1 polymer ?
#
loop_
_entity_poly.entity_id
_entity_poly.type
_entity_poly.pdbx_seq_one_letter_code
_entity_poly.pdbx_strand_id
1 'polypeptide(L)'
;MSTAEIIGVVEDMKYAGLRTDPLPAIYVSGLQSSIRRRTVTVRTDGNAGGLLPAVRREVTSLHPTVALTNVQTMETVLADAQSGDRFSTLLLSLFGLVALLLASVGVYGVLAYAVEQRRGEVGIRMALGAAAADVRGMVLADGVRLVAVGLVLGLAGAFALSGVLASQLFGVSPRDPAIYASVAGILLVVGLVASFVPAWRATRVDPVVAMKAE
;
A
#
# COMPACT_ATOMS: atom_id res chain seq x y z
N MET A 1 -14.38 32.10 38.73
CA MET A 1 -13.65 30.89 38.30
C MET A 1 -13.15 30.22 39.56
N SER A 2 -13.61 28.99 39.85
CA SER A 2 -13.09 28.22 40.98
C SER A 2 -11.66 27.79 40.66
N THR A 3 -10.73 28.07 41.56
CA THR A 3 -9.36 27.54 41.50
C THR A 3 -9.40 26.02 41.67
N ALA A 4 -8.52 25.30 40.97
CA ALA A 4 -8.41 23.85 41.06
C ALA A 4 -6.95 23.47 41.35
N GLU A 5 -6.75 22.49 42.23
CA GLU A 5 -5.43 21.94 42.57
C GLU A 5 -5.07 20.79 41.62
N ILE A 6 -3.84 20.78 41.12
CA ILE A 6 -3.33 19.70 40.27
C ILE A 6 -2.88 18.56 41.17
N ILE A 7 -3.64 17.46 41.18
CA ILE A 7 -3.36 16.28 42.01
C ILE A 7 -2.57 15.18 41.27
N GLY A 8 -2.37 15.32 39.96
CA GLY A 8 -1.67 14.33 39.16
C GLY A 8 -1.56 14.71 37.68
N VAL A 9 -0.66 14.01 36.99
CA VAL A 9 -0.43 14.13 35.55
C VAL A 9 -0.45 12.73 34.95
N VAL A 10 -1.12 12.57 33.82
CA VAL A 10 -1.21 11.31 33.07
C VAL A 10 -0.40 11.42 31.79
N GLU A 11 -0.05 10.28 31.21
CA GLU A 11 0.59 10.23 29.89
C GLU A 11 -0.30 10.82 28.80
N ASP A 12 0.33 11.35 27.76
CA ASP A 12 -0.33 11.89 26.59
C ASP A 12 -1.25 10.86 25.92
N MET A 13 -2.45 11.30 25.58
CA MET A 13 -3.43 10.48 24.87
C MET A 13 -3.94 11.18 23.62
N LYS A 14 -4.21 10.38 22.57
CA LYS A 14 -4.76 10.86 21.30
C LYS A 14 -6.28 10.92 21.38
N TYR A 15 -6.84 12.08 21.74
CA TYR A 15 -8.29 12.25 21.94
C TYR A 15 -9.00 13.03 20.82
N ALA A 16 -8.27 13.82 20.02
CA ALA A 16 -8.82 14.57 18.88
C ALA A 16 -8.71 13.82 17.54
N GLY A 17 -8.10 12.64 17.55
CA GLY A 17 -7.83 11.81 16.38
C GLY A 17 -6.46 11.14 16.47
N LEU A 18 -6.28 10.05 15.73
CA LEU A 18 -5.01 9.29 15.72
C LEU A 18 -3.83 10.10 15.13
N ARG A 19 -4.15 11.09 14.27
CA ARG A 19 -3.19 11.93 13.56
C ARG A 19 -2.93 13.30 14.19
N THR A 20 -3.71 13.67 15.19
CA THR A 20 -3.56 14.98 15.84
C THR A 20 -2.57 14.84 16.98
N ASP A 21 -1.69 15.81 17.16
CA ASP A 21 -0.87 15.84 18.37
C ASP A 21 -1.74 15.93 19.62
N PRO A 22 -1.29 15.34 20.75
CA PRO A 22 -2.01 15.43 22.00
C PRO A 22 -2.21 16.91 22.31
N LEU A 23 -3.46 17.36 22.28
CA LEU A 23 -3.78 18.72 22.68
C LEU A 23 -3.66 18.81 24.23
N PRO A 24 -3.62 20.00 24.84
CA PRO A 24 -3.73 20.13 26.28
C PRO A 24 -5.12 19.69 26.79
N ALA A 25 -5.17 18.70 27.68
CA ALA A 25 -6.40 18.22 28.31
C ALA A 25 -6.32 18.33 29.84
N ILE A 26 -7.46 18.62 30.46
CA ILE A 26 -7.63 18.56 31.92
C ILE A 26 -8.70 17.53 32.27
N TYR A 27 -8.42 16.73 33.29
CA TYR A 27 -9.37 15.77 33.84
C TYR A 27 -9.93 16.33 35.15
N VAL A 28 -11.24 16.37 35.24
CA VAL A 28 -11.97 16.84 36.43
C VAL A 28 -13.00 15.81 36.81
N SER A 29 -13.27 15.69 38.11
CA SER A 29 -14.29 14.77 38.62
C SER A 29 -15.65 15.06 37.99
N GLY A 30 -16.35 14.01 37.56
CA GLY A 30 -17.71 14.14 37.01
C GLY A 30 -18.72 14.73 37.99
N LEU A 31 -18.42 14.71 39.29
CA LEU A 31 -19.21 15.35 40.36
C LEU A 31 -18.97 16.87 40.45
N GLN A 32 -17.80 17.33 40.02
CA GLN A 32 -17.41 18.75 40.04
C GLN A 32 -17.63 19.45 38.69
N SER A 33 -17.81 18.67 37.62
CA SER A 33 -18.02 19.17 36.27
C SER A 33 -19.47 19.60 36.04
N SER A 34 -19.67 20.81 35.51
CA SER A 34 -20.98 21.33 35.08
C SER A 34 -21.42 20.86 33.69
N ILE A 35 -20.62 20.00 33.04
CA ILE A 35 -20.91 19.51 31.68
C ILE A 35 -22.15 18.62 31.71
N ARG A 36 -23.19 19.05 30.99
CA ARG A 36 -24.48 18.36 30.89
C ARG A 36 -24.44 17.08 30.04
N ARG A 37 -23.51 17.00 29.07
CA ARG A 37 -23.36 15.82 28.22
C ARG A 37 -22.39 14.84 28.86
N ARG A 38 -22.90 13.69 29.30
CA ARG A 38 -22.10 12.61 29.89
C ARG A 38 -22.00 11.45 28.91
N THR A 39 -20.78 11.03 28.63
CA THR A 39 -20.50 9.78 27.92
C THR A 39 -20.15 8.73 28.96
N VAL A 40 -20.73 7.55 28.84
CA VAL A 40 -20.41 6.41 29.69
C VAL A 40 -19.56 5.45 28.86
N THR A 41 -18.35 5.17 29.33
CA THR A 41 -17.46 4.18 28.74
C THR A 41 -17.46 2.94 29.60
N VAL A 42 -17.75 1.78 29.00
CA VAL A 42 -17.76 0.49 29.69
C VAL A 42 -16.58 -0.33 29.17
N ARG A 43 -15.77 -0.86 30.10
CA ARG A 43 -14.70 -1.82 29.79
C ARG A 43 -15.20 -3.22 30.10
N THR A 44 -15.00 -4.14 29.17
CA THR A 44 -15.33 -5.57 29.35
C THR A 44 -14.22 -6.43 28.74
N ASP A 45 -13.97 -7.58 29.33
CA ASP A 45 -13.02 -8.57 28.82
C ASP A 45 -13.63 -9.48 27.73
N GLY A 46 -14.94 -9.36 27.47
CA GLY A 46 -15.68 -10.18 26.50
C GLY A 46 -16.11 -9.41 25.24
N ASN A 47 -17.08 -9.96 24.50
CA ASN A 47 -17.63 -9.31 23.31
C ASN A 47 -18.41 -8.03 23.68
N ALA A 48 -17.78 -6.86 23.49
CA ALA A 48 -18.40 -5.56 23.73
C ALA A 48 -19.71 -5.38 22.94
N GLY A 49 -19.76 -5.84 21.70
CA GLY A 49 -20.96 -5.81 20.85
C GLY A 49 -22.12 -6.63 21.42
N GLY A 50 -21.82 -7.76 22.05
CA GLY A 50 -22.81 -8.61 22.72
C GLY A 50 -23.34 -8.02 24.04
N LEU A 51 -22.58 -7.11 24.66
CA LEU A 51 -22.95 -6.46 25.92
C LEU A 51 -23.88 -5.25 25.69
N LEU A 52 -23.83 -4.62 24.51
CA LEU A 52 -24.63 -3.44 24.17
C LEU A 52 -26.15 -3.61 24.46
N PRO A 53 -26.81 -4.70 24.03
CA PRO A 53 -28.25 -4.89 24.29
C PRO A 53 -28.57 -4.98 25.78
N ALA A 54 -27.70 -5.61 26.56
CA ALA A 54 -27.86 -5.73 28.01
C ALA A 54 -27.71 -4.38 28.70
N VAL A 55 -26.69 -3.59 28.33
CA VAL A 55 -26.48 -2.22 28.84
C VAL A 55 -27.65 -1.32 28.46
N ARG A 56 -28.12 -1.38 27.21
CA ARG A 56 -29.27 -0.59 26.76
C ARG A 56 -30.51 -0.90 27.60
N ARG A 57 -30.81 -2.17 27.83
CA ARG A 57 -31.95 -2.59 28.65
C ARG A 57 -31.87 -2.03 30.07
N GLU A 58 -30.70 -2.07 30.70
CA GLU A 58 -30.50 -1.58 32.06
C GLU A 58 -30.58 -0.05 32.15
N VAL A 59 -30.08 0.67 31.16
CA VAL A 59 -30.21 2.14 31.13
C VAL A 59 -31.68 2.55 30.94
N THR A 60 -32.40 1.86 30.05
CA THR A 60 -33.83 2.15 29.80
C THR A 60 -34.71 1.77 30.99
N SER A 61 -34.36 0.74 31.78
CA SER A 61 -35.11 0.37 32.99
C SER A 61 -34.96 1.44 34.10
N LEU A 62 -33.78 2.05 34.22
CA LEU A 62 -33.54 3.13 35.18
C LEU A 62 -34.17 4.45 34.74
N HIS A 63 -34.04 4.81 33.46
CA HIS A 63 -34.57 6.07 32.93
C HIS A 63 -35.10 5.90 31.49
N PRO A 64 -36.43 5.69 31.34
CA PRO A 64 -37.07 5.46 30.04
C PRO A 64 -36.88 6.60 29.02
N THR A 65 -36.67 7.82 29.50
CA THR A 65 -36.56 9.04 28.67
C THR A 65 -35.12 9.32 28.19
N VAL A 66 -34.12 8.55 28.63
CA VAL A 66 -32.73 8.77 28.23
C VAL A 66 -32.47 8.13 26.87
N ALA A 67 -32.30 8.96 25.85
CA ALA A 67 -31.88 8.51 24.53
C ALA A 67 -30.38 8.17 24.54
N LEU A 68 -30.06 6.88 24.36
CA LEU A 68 -28.69 6.45 24.09
C LEU A 68 -28.30 6.85 22.66
N THR A 69 -27.57 7.95 22.53
CA THR A 69 -27.01 8.44 21.27
C THR A 69 -25.57 7.96 21.08
N ASN A 70 -25.17 7.66 19.84
CA ASN A 70 -23.81 7.21 19.47
C ASN A 70 -23.30 6.00 20.28
N VAL A 71 -24.10 4.95 20.35
CA VAL A 71 -23.66 3.69 20.96
C VAL A 71 -22.80 2.93 19.96
N GLN A 72 -21.50 2.88 20.22
CA GLN A 72 -20.51 2.22 19.38
C GLN A 72 -19.47 1.53 20.26
N THR A 73 -18.86 0.46 19.74
CA THR A 73 -17.71 -0.15 20.40
C THR A 73 -16.45 0.63 20.09
N MET A 74 -15.41 0.51 20.93
CA MET A 74 -14.15 1.21 20.70
C MET A 74 -13.48 0.75 19.39
N GLU A 75 -13.70 -0.50 18.96
CA GLU A 75 -13.25 -1.01 17.66
C GLU A 75 -13.91 -0.26 16.51
N THR A 76 -15.20 0.08 16.64
CA THR A 76 -15.93 0.82 15.61
C THR A 76 -15.41 2.26 15.53
N VAL A 77 -15.16 2.89 16.69
CA VAL A 77 -14.56 4.24 16.77
C VAL A 77 -13.17 4.27 16.14
N LEU A 78 -12.34 3.25 16.41
CA LEU A 78 -11.01 3.12 15.80
C LEU A 78 -11.09 2.84 14.29
N ALA A 79 -12.09 2.07 13.83
CA ALA A 79 -12.30 1.80 12.42
C ALA A 79 -12.75 3.06 11.66
N ASP A 80 -13.67 3.84 12.23
CA ASP A 80 -14.15 5.09 11.68
C ASP A 80 -13.02 6.15 11.62
N ALA A 81 -12.18 6.21 12.65
CA ALA A 81 -10.99 7.07 12.66
C ALA A 81 -9.97 6.73 11.55
N GLN A 82 -9.97 5.48 11.07
CA GLN A 82 -9.11 4.99 9.97
C GLN A 82 -9.80 4.98 8.59
N SER A 83 -11.09 5.28 8.52
CA SER A 83 -11.90 5.10 7.31
C SER A 83 -11.41 5.93 6.11
N GLY A 84 -10.95 7.18 6.35
CA GLY A 84 -10.37 8.05 5.32
C GLY A 84 -9.09 7.49 4.68
N ASP A 85 -8.31 6.69 5.42
CA ASP A 85 -7.06 6.13 4.91
C ASP A 85 -7.30 4.96 3.95
N ARG A 86 -8.35 4.16 4.17
CA ARG A 86 -8.64 2.99 3.34
C ARG A 86 -8.96 3.36 1.89
N PHE A 87 -9.70 4.46 1.67
CA PHE A 87 -10.05 4.91 0.32
C PHE A 87 -8.80 5.34 -0.45
N SER A 88 -7.94 6.14 0.17
CA SER A 88 -6.66 6.56 -0.42
C SER A 88 -5.75 5.37 -0.70
N THR A 89 -5.62 4.42 0.22
CA THR A 89 -4.84 3.20 0.01
C THR A 89 -5.37 2.38 -1.16
N LEU A 90 -6.70 2.21 -1.27
CA LEU A 90 -7.31 1.51 -2.39
C LEU A 90 -7.02 2.22 -3.72
N LEU A 91 -7.19 3.54 -3.79
CA LEU A 91 -6.96 4.31 -5.00
C LEU A 91 -5.48 4.26 -5.43
N LEU A 92 -4.54 4.44 -4.49
CA LEU A 92 -3.11 4.31 -4.75
C LEU A 92 -2.74 2.89 -5.18
N SER A 93 -3.33 1.85 -4.57
CA SER A 93 -3.10 0.46 -4.96
C SER A 93 -3.55 0.20 -6.39
N LEU A 94 -4.68 0.77 -6.80
CA LEU A 94 -5.19 0.66 -8.16
C LEU A 94 -4.28 1.39 -9.16
N PHE A 95 -3.83 2.60 -8.84
CA PHE A 95 -2.86 3.31 -9.68
C PHE A 95 -1.53 2.56 -9.78
N GLY A 96 -1.04 1.98 -8.70
CA GLY A 96 0.14 1.12 -8.70
C GLY A 96 -0.03 -0.09 -9.62
N LEU A 97 -1.19 -0.75 -9.56
CA LEU A 97 -1.51 -1.88 -10.43
C LEU A 97 -1.55 -1.48 -11.91
N VAL A 98 -2.21 -0.36 -12.25
CA VAL A 98 -2.27 0.15 -13.62
C VAL A 98 -0.88 0.54 -14.13
N ALA A 99 -0.08 1.24 -13.31
CA ALA A 99 1.29 1.61 -13.66
C ALA A 99 2.16 0.36 -13.92
N LEU A 100 2.01 -0.68 -13.10
CA LEU A 100 2.71 -1.95 -13.27
C LEU A 100 2.33 -2.65 -14.59
N LEU A 101 1.04 -2.67 -14.94
CA LEU A 101 0.57 -3.21 -16.21
C LEU A 101 1.12 -2.42 -17.41
N LEU A 102 1.06 -1.08 -17.35
CA LEU A 102 1.61 -0.21 -18.40
C LEU A 102 3.11 -0.41 -18.57
N ALA A 103 3.86 -0.48 -17.48
CA ALA A 103 5.30 -0.78 -17.51
C ALA A 103 5.57 -2.15 -18.15
N SER A 104 4.78 -3.17 -17.79
CA SER A 104 4.91 -4.52 -18.36
C SER A 104 4.67 -4.54 -19.87
N VAL A 105 3.64 -3.84 -20.34
CA VAL A 105 3.34 -3.70 -21.77
C VAL A 105 4.45 -2.92 -22.49
N GLY A 106 4.99 -1.86 -21.87
CA GLY A 106 6.11 -1.09 -22.41
C GLY A 106 7.38 -1.92 -22.57
N VAL A 107 7.76 -2.67 -21.54
CA VAL A 107 8.91 -3.59 -21.58
C VAL A 107 8.73 -4.65 -22.66
N TYR A 108 7.54 -5.26 -22.75
CA TYR A 108 7.21 -6.19 -23.81
C TYR A 108 7.36 -5.56 -25.20
N GLY A 109 6.81 -4.36 -25.41
CA GLY A 109 6.87 -3.66 -26.69
C GLY A 109 8.30 -3.32 -27.13
N VAL A 110 9.11 -2.78 -26.22
CA VAL A 110 10.51 -2.43 -26.49
C VAL A 110 11.32 -3.69 -26.81
N LEU A 111 11.16 -4.77 -26.04
CA LEU A 111 11.87 -6.03 -26.29
C LEU A 111 11.42 -6.71 -27.59
N ALA A 112 10.11 -6.76 -27.84
CA ALA A 112 9.57 -7.34 -29.07
C ALA A 112 10.08 -6.59 -30.30
N TYR A 113 10.11 -5.26 -30.24
CA TYR A 113 10.66 -4.41 -31.30
C TYR A 113 12.16 -4.64 -31.49
N ALA A 114 12.95 -4.71 -30.41
CA ALA A 114 14.38 -4.98 -30.47
C ALA A 114 14.68 -6.36 -31.09
N VAL A 115 13.86 -7.38 -30.78
CA VAL A 115 13.96 -8.71 -31.40
C VAL A 115 13.60 -8.66 -32.88
N GLU A 116 12.56 -7.91 -33.27
CA GLU A 116 12.19 -7.67 -34.68
C GLU A 116 13.33 -7.06 -35.49
N GLN A 117 13.97 -6.02 -34.95
CA GLN A 117 15.09 -5.36 -35.62
C GLN A 117 16.32 -6.26 -35.78
N ARG A 118 16.52 -7.22 -34.87
CA ARG A 118 17.65 -8.16 -34.89
C ARG A 118 17.32 -9.51 -35.54
N ARG A 119 16.12 -9.68 -36.12
CA ARG A 119 15.71 -10.93 -36.77
C ARG A 119 16.70 -11.41 -37.84
N GLY A 120 17.27 -10.50 -38.63
CA GLY A 120 18.27 -10.83 -39.65
C GLY A 120 19.56 -11.43 -39.06
N GLU A 121 20.13 -10.80 -38.04
CA GLU A 121 21.33 -11.29 -37.35
C GLU A 121 21.07 -12.62 -36.60
N VAL A 122 19.89 -12.74 -35.98
CA VAL A 122 19.45 -13.95 -35.29
C VAL A 122 19.27 -15.11 -36.29
N GLY A 123 18.70 -14.83 -37.46
CA GLY A 123 18.54 -15.80 -38.55
C GLY A 123 19.89 -16.28 -39.10
N ILE A 124 20.85 -15.38 -39.31
CA ILE A 124 22.20 -15.72 -39.76
C ILE A 124 22.93 -16.57 -38.71
N ARG A 125 22.87 -16.19 -37.42
CA ARG A 125 23.47 -16.98 -36.33
C ARG A 125 22.86 -18.38 -36.20
N MET A 126 21.54 -18.50 -36.31
CA MET A 126 20.84 -19.79 -36.30
C MET A 126 21.23 -20.64 -37.51
N ALA A 127 21.35 -20.05 -38.70
CA ALA A 127 21.80 -20.75 -39.91
C ALA A 127 23.27 -21.23 -39.81
N LEU A 128 24.11 -20.50 -39.06
CA LEU A 128 25.49 -20.90 -38.72
C LEU A 128 25.58 -21.92 -37.57
N GLY A 129 24.45 -22.38 -37.03
CA GLY A 129 24.39 -23.43 -35.99
C GLY A 129 24.37 -22.94 -34.55
N ALA A 130 24.12 -21.65 -34.30
CA ALA A 130 23.96 -21.14 -32.94
C ALA A 130 22.74 -21.77 -32.25
N ALA A 131 22.88 -22.14 -30.98
CA ALA A 131 21.79 -22.74 -30.23
C ALA A 131 20.71 -21.68 -29.94
N ALA A 132 19.43 -22.07 -30.05
CA ALA A 132 18.31 -21.21 -29.66
C ALA A 132 18.41 -20.70 -28.20
N ALA A 133 19.17 -21.40 -27.35
CA ALA A 133 19.48 -20.98 -25.99
C ALA A 133 20.32 -19.69 -25.92
N ASP A 134 21.26 -19.49 -26.85
CA ASP A 134 22.14 -18.30 -26.87
C ASP A 134 21.34 -17.04 -27.21
N VAL A 135 20.38 -17.17 -28.13
CA VAL A 135 19.46 -16.09 -28.51
C VAL A 135 18.52 -15.74 -27.35
N ARG A 136 17.99 -16.75 -26.62
CA ARG A 136 17.17 -16.51 -25.41
C ARG A 136 17.97 -15.79 -24.34
N GLY A 137 19.20 -16.23 -24.07
CA GLY A 137 20.07 -15.63 -23.07
C GLY A 137 20.34 -14.16 -23.35
N MET A 138 20.58 -13.81 -24.62
CA MET A 138 20.80 -12.42 -25.04
C MET A 138 19.56 -11.54 -24.83
N VAL A 139 18.38 -12.00 -25.26
CA VAL A 139 17.14 -11.23 -25.11
C VAL A 139 16.74 -11.10 -23.63
N LEU A 140 16.93 -12.16 -22.82
CA LEU A 140 16.72 -12.08 -21.38
C LEU A 140 17.71 -11.10 -20.73
N ALA A 141 18.98 -11.11 -21.11
CA ALA A 141 19.99 -10.21 -20.55
C ALA A 141 19.66 -8.73 -20.83
N ASP A 142 19.22 -8.43 -22.05
CA ASP A 142 18.76 -7.07 -22.42
C ASP A 142 17.52 -6.67 -21.60
N GLY A 143 16.57 -7.59 -21.42
CA GLY A 143 15.38 -7.37 -20.59
C GLY A 143 15.72 -7.13 -19.12
N VAL A 144 16.57 -7.98 -18.54
CA VAL A 144 17.03 -7.87 -17.14
C VAL A 144 17.79 -6.56 -16.92
N ARG A 145 18.63 -6.14 -17.87
CA ARG A 145 19.38 -4.88 -17.78
C ARG A 145 18.43 -3.68 -17.78
N LEU A 146 17.42 -3.67 -18.66
CA LEU A 146 16.41 -2.61 -18.72
C LEU A 146 15.63 -2.52 -17.40
N VAL A 147 15.19 -3.67 -16.87
CA VAL A 147 14.47 -3.76 -15.60
C VAL A 147 15.35 -3.30 -14.44
N ALA A 148 16.62 -3.71 -14.38
CA ALA A 148 17.54 -3.32 -13.32
C ALA A 148 17.79 -1.81 -13.29
N VAL A 149 18.01 -1.18 -14.45
CA VAL A 149 18.19 0.29 -14.54
C VAL A 149 16.91 1.00 -14.11
N GLY A 150 15.75 0.56 -14.59
CA GLY A 150 14.47 1.13 -14.19
C GLY A 150 14.19 0.98 -12.68
N LEU A 151 14.57 -0.15 -12.10
CA LEU A 151 14.41 -0.44 -10.67
C LEU A 151 15.32 0.46 -9.82
N VAL A 152 16.59 0.63 -10.19
CA VAL A 152 17.50 1.56 -9.50
C VAL A 152 16.99 2.99 -9.57
N LEU A 153 16.61 3.47 -10.75
CA LEU A 153 16.09 4.83 -10.93
C LEU A 153 14.76 5.04 -10.18
N GLY A 154 13.87 4.05 -10.23
CA GLY A 154 12.59 4.07 -9.55
C GLY A 154 12.74 4.10 -8.02
N LEU A 155 13.60 3.26 -7.46
CA LEU A 155 13.88 3.24 -6.01
C LEU A 155 14.55 4.54 -5.56
N ALA A 156 15.50 5.07 -6.33
CA ALA A 156 16.15 6.35 -6.03
C ALA A 156 15.13 7.51 -6.05
N GLY A 157 14.26 7.55 -7.07
CA GLY A 157 13.18 8.54 -7.16
C GLY A 157 12.18 8.41 -6.01
N ALA A 158 11.75 7.18 -5.69
CA ALA A 158 10.86 6.91 -4.56
C ALA A 158 11.49 7.33 -3.23
N PHE A 159 12.77 7.05 -3.01
CA PHE A 159 13.49 7.48 -1.81
C PHE A 159 13.59 9.01 -1.72
N ALA A 160 13.88 9.70 -2.83
CA ALA A 160 13.93 11.16 -2.86
C ALA A 160 12.57 11.80 -2.56
N LEU A 161 11.49 11.28 -3.17
CA LEU A 161 10.13 11.76 -2.97
C LEU A 161 9.54 11.38 -1.61
N SER A 162 10.00 10.29 -0.99
CA SER A 162 9.54 9.85 0.33
C SER A 162 9.71 10.93 1.40
N GLY A 163 10.78 11.75 1.30
CA GLY A 163 11.03 12.84 2.23
C GLY A 163 10.00 13.96 2.13
N VAL A 164 9.48 14.23 0.93
CA VAL A 164 8.43 15.24 0.71
C VAL A 164 7.09 14.75 1.27
N LEU A 165 6.83 13.44 1.16
CA LEU A 165 5.61 12.80 1.67
C LEU A 165 5.67 12.50 3.17
N ALA A 166 6.85 12.51 3.78
CA ALA A 166 7.05 12.22 5.21
C ALA A 166 6.29 13.20 6.12
N SER A 167 6.13 14.46 5.71
CA SER A 167 5.33 15.45 6.44
C SER A 167 3.83 15.15 6.42
N GLN A 168 3.37 14.27 5.54
CA GLN A 168 1.98 13.83 5.42
C GLN A 168 1.74 12.42 5.99
N LEU A 169 2.81 11.61 6.14
CA LEU A 169 2.74 10.28 6.74
C LEU A 169 2.96 10.36 8.27
N PHE A 170 1.88 10.52 9.03
CA PHE A 170 1.93 10.34 10.48
C PHE A 170 1.83 8.85 10.84
N GLY A 171 2.81 8.34 11.59
CA GLY A 171 2.76 7.01 12.22
C GLY A 171 3.26 5.82 11.38
N VAL A 172 3.74 6.04 10.16
CA VAL A 172 4.34 5.00 9.31
C VAL A 172 5.73 5.46 8.89
N SER A 173 6.75 4.62 9.06
CA SER A 173 8.10 4.97 8.63
C SER A 173 8.12 5.16 7.11
N PRO A 174 8.44 6.37 6.58
CA PRO A 174 8.46 6.63 5.14
C PRO A 174 9.52 5.79 4.40
N ARG A 175 10.42 5.14 5.16
CA ARG A 175 11.59 4.41 4.67
C ARG A 175 11.67 3.01 5.25
N ASP A 176 10.55 2.28 5.24
CA ASP A 176 10.54 0.88 5.67
C ASP A 176 11.30 -0.02 4.67
N PRO A 177 12.46 -0.60 5.04
CA PRO A 177 13.25 -1.44 4.13
C PRO A 177 12.47 -2.66 3.61
N ALA A 178 11.51 -3.20 4.39
CA ALA A 178 10.71 -4.34 3.97
C ALA A 178 9.77 -3.99 2.81
N ILE A 179 9.22 -2.77 2.80
CA ILE A 179 8.39 -2.29 1.68
C ILE A 179 9.25 -2.10 0.43
N TYR A 180 10.41 -1.47 0.55
CA TYR A 180 11.32 -1.29 -0.60
C TYR A 180 11.78 -2.64 -1.17
N ALA A 181 12.13 -3.60 -0.30
CA ALA A 181 12.54 -4.94 -0.72
C ALA A 181 11.40 -5.73 -1.39
N SER A 182 10.19 -5.69 -0.84
CA SER A 182 9.03 -6.38 -1.42
C SER A 182 8.63 -5.78 -2.78
N VAL A 183 8.61 -4.44 -2.91
CA VAL A 183 8.34 -3.76 -4.18
C VAL A 183 9.40 -4.11 -5.22
N ALA A 184 10.68 -4.07 -4.86
CA ALA A 184 11.76 -4.46 -5.75
C ALA A 184 11.61 -5.91 -6.22
N GLY A 185 11.28 -6.84 -5.32
CA GLY A 185 11.02 -8.24 -5.66
C GLY A 185 9.85 -8.41 -6.64
N ILE A 186 8.72 -7.73 -6.39
CA ILE A 186 7.55 -7.77 -7.27
C ILE A 186 7.89 -7.22 -8.67
N LEU A 187 8.56 -6.06 -8.75
CA LEU A 187 8.96 -5.46 -10.01
C LEU A 187 9.93 -6.36 -10.80
N LEU A 188 10.84 -7.04 -10.10
CA LEU A 188 11.77 -7.98 -10.72
C LEU A 188 11.01 -9.17 -11.33
N VAL A 189 10.11 -9.80 -10.56
CA VAL A 189 9.29 -10.94 -11.04
C VAL A 189 8.46 -10.53 -12.25
N VAL A 190 7.80 -9.38 -12.18
CA VAL A 190 6.96 -8.87 -13.28
C VAL A 190 7.80 -8.56 -14.51
N GLY A 191 8.95 -7.90 -14.36
CA GLY A 191 9.86 -7.62 -15.47
C GLY A 191 10.41 -8.90 -16.12
N LEU A 192 10.72 -9.93 -15.32
CA LEU A 192 11.14 -11.24 -15.82
C LEU A 192 10.00 -11.93 -16.60
N VAL A 193 8.78 -11.93 -16.07
CA VAL A 193 7.62 -12.52 -16.75
C VAL A 193 7.31 -11.77 -18.06
N ALA A 194 7.36 -10.44 -18.05
CA ALA A 194 7.13 -9.60 -19.23
C ALA A 194 8.20 -9.81 -20.33
N SER A 195 9.46 -10.02 -19.94
CA SER A 195 10.58 -10.27 -20.86
C SER A 195 10.68 -11.73 -21.34
N PHE A 196 10.12 -12.68 -20.60
CA PHE A 196 10.13 -14.10 -20.97
C PHE A 196 9.32 -14.38 -22.24
N VAL A 197 8.16 -13.75 -22.41
CA VAL A 197 7.29 -13.95 -23.59
C VAL A 197 7.98 -13.59 -24.92
N PRO A 198 8.57 -12.40 -25.10
CA PRO A 198 9.28 -12.05 -26.34
C PRO A 198 10.55 -12.87 -26.54
N ALA A 199 11.29 -13.22 -25.47
CA ALA A 199 12.44 -14.11 -25.56
C ALA A 199 12.06 -15.51 -26.05
N TRP A 200 10.91 -16.03 -25.60
CA TRP A 200 10.40 -17.31 -26.05
C TRP A 200 9.92 -17.25 -27.51
N ARG A 201 9.26 -16.15 -27.92
CA ARG A 201 8.87 -15.90 -29.31
C ARG A 201 10.08 -15.80 -30.25
N ALA A 202 11.17 -15.13 -29.85
CA ALA A 202 12.38 -14.98 -30.65
C ALA A 202 12.95 -16.31 -31.16
N THR A 203 12.81 -17.37 -30.36
CA THR A 203 13.30 -18.72 -30.71
C THR A 203 12.35 -19.60 -31.50
N ARG A 204 11.09 -19.18 -31.65
CA ARG A 204 10.09 -19.87 -32.47
C ARG A 204 9.92 -19.25 -33.84
N VAL A 205 10.67 -18.20 -34.17
CA VAL A 205 10.70 -17.66 -35.52
C VAL A 205 11.37 -18.70 -36.40
N ASP A 206 10.57 -19.30 -37.27
CA ASP A 206 11.00 -20.33 -38.20
C ASP A 206 11.99 -19.72 -39.22
N PRO A 207 13.27 -20.16 -39.24
CA PRO A 207 14.31 -19.58 -40.10
C PRO A 207 13.94 -19.63 -41.59
N VAL A 208 13.04 -20.54 -41.99
CA VAL A 208 12.58 -20.68 -43.38
C VAL A 208 11.64 -19.55 -43.81
N VAL A 209 10.92 -18.92 -42.87
CA VAL A 209 10.05 -17.76 -43.18
C VAL A 209 10.88 -16.47 -43.24
N ALA A 210 11.95 -16.36 -42.46
CA ALA A 210 12.83 -15.19 -42.45
C ALA A 210 13.60 -14.99 -43.77
N MET A 211 13.90 -16.06 -44.52
CA MET A 211 14.58 -15.98 -45.82
C MET A 211 13.65 -15.76 -47.03
N LYS A 212 12.32 -15.83 -46.85
CA LYS A 212 11.34 -15.64 -47.94
C LYS A 212 10.74 -14.23 -47.99
N ALA A 213 11.17 -13.33 -47.10
CA ALA A 213 10.69 -11.95 -47.03
C ALA A 213 11.59 -10.95 -47.77
N GLU A 214 12.60 -11.43 -48.50
CA GLU A 214 13.30 -10.67 -49.55
C GLU A 214 12.76 -11.08 -50.94
#